data_AF-A0A4Q3C0X0-F1
#
_entry.id   AF-A0A4Q3C0X0-F1
#
_cell.length_a   1.000
_cell.length_b   1.000
_cell.length_c   1.000
_cell.angle_alpha   90.00
_cell.angle_beta   90.00
_cell.angle_gamma   90.00
#
_symmetry.space_group_name_H-M   'P 1'
#
loop_
_entity.id
_entity.type
_entity.pdbx_description
1 polymer ?
#
loop_
_entity_poly.entity_id
_entity_poly.type
_entity_poly.pdbx_seq_one_letter_code
_entity_poly.pdbx_strand_id
1 'polypeptide(L)'
;QGQLDGSFNAYDAKTGKQLWSFKANAPVMAPPISYTVGGKQFVTVLSGFAAAGAMTGEMHKRFNLDYRSMQRQVLTFGIGGRGKLPPRTVVTLAPVDDPDYKVNAEAATRGATIFGGRCTQCHGIEANAAGSAPDLRTSAFILQAEGFHGIVKEGALLPNGMPRFDVLTNAQVEDIRQYIRAQAAAWRGAKQAGK
;
A
#
# COMPACT_ATOMS: atom_id res chain seq x y z
N GLN A 1 0.96 22.75 -1.04
CA GLN A 1 1.66 21.67 -0.33
C GLN A 1 0.70 20.51 -0.13
N GLY A 2 1.07 19.31 -0.56
CA GLY A 2 0.31 18.10 -0.30
C GLY A 2 0.74 17.40 0.98
N GLN A 3 -0.14 16.58 1.55
CA GLN A 3 0.09 15.87 2.81
C GLN A 3 -0.33 14.40 2.74
N LEU A 4 0.20 13.58 3.66
CA LEU A 4 -0.12 12.15 3.77
C LEU A 4 -1.58 11.88 4.15
N ASP A 5 -2.23 12.80 4.85
CA ASP A 5 -3.64 12.69 5.18
C ASP A 5 -4.55 12.98 3.97
N GLY A 6 -3.97 13.34 2.82
CA GLY A 6 -4.67 13.69 1.60
C GLY A 6 -5.21 15.12 1.58
N SER A 7 -4.74 16.00 2.46
CA SER A 7 -4.96 17.44 2.30
C SER A 7 -3.99 18.02 1.26
N PHE A 8 -4.51 18.95 0.45
CA PHE A 8 -3.72 19.79 -0.44
C PHE A 8 -4.00 21.25 -0.10
N ASN A 9 -2.97 21.93 0.39
CA ASN A 9 -3.10 23.22 1.08
C ASN A 9 -2.34 24.32 0.32
N ALA A 10 -2.87 25.54 0.38
CA ALA A 10 -2.16 26.75 -0.05
C ALA A 10 -1.93 27.64 1.16
N TYR A 11 -0.72 28.20 1.25
CA TYR A 11 -0.29 29.05 2.35
C TYR A 11 0.19 30.38 1.81
N ASP A 12 0.05 31.43 2.61
CA ASP A 12 0.71 32.70 2.37
C ASP A 12 2.22 32.52 2.46
N ALA A 13 2.94 32.97 1.44
CA ALA A 13 4.38 32.72 1.31
C ALA A 13 5.23 33.46 2.34
N LYS A 14 4.73 34.55 2.93
CA LYS A 14 5.48 35.37 3.90
C LYS A 14 5.26 34.90 5.33
N THR A 15 4.03 34.54 5.65
CA THR A 15 3.57 34.28 7.02
C THR A 15 3.36 32.79 7.31
N GLY A 16 3.27 31.96 6.27
CA GLY A 16 2.90 30.55 6.42
C GLY A 16 1.43 30.33 6.81
N LYS A 17 0.59 31.37 6.84
CA LYS A 17 -0.84 31.24 7.16
C LYS A 17 -1.55 30.41 6.08
N GLN A 18 -2.33 29.41 6.48
CA GLN A 18 -3.14 28.64 5.53
C GLN A 18 -4.26 29.52 4.95
N LEU A 19 -4.32 29.62 3.63
CA LEU A 19 -5.30 30.40 2.88
C LEU A 19 -6.39 29.53 2.26
N TRP A 20 -6.06 28.27 1.95
CA TRP A 20 -6.96 27.34 1.30
C TRP A 20 -6.54 25.89 1.58
N SER A 21 -7.52 24.98 1.57
CA SER A 21 -7.30 23.55 1.73
C SER A 21 -8.35 22.76 0.94
N PHE A 22 -7.94 21.62 0.41
CA PHE A 22 -8.79 20.69 -0.31
C PHE A 22 -8.48 19.25 0.07
N LYS A 23 -9.52 18.41 0.18
CA LYS A 23 -9.38 16.99 0.48
C LYS A 23 -9.30 16.18 -0.81
N ALA A 24 -8.12 15.66 -1.12
CA ALA A 24 -7.79 14.92 -2.33
C ALA A 24 -8.18 13.42 -2.31
N ASN A 25 -8.79 12.93 -1.23
CA ASN A 25 -9.16 11.52 -0.98
C ASN A 25 -8.02 10.48 -0.99
N ALA A 26 -6.81 10.86 -1.41
CA ALA A 26 -5.57 10.09 -1.32
C ALA A 26 -4.40 11.03 -0.94
N PRO A 27 -3.27 10.49 -0.44
CA PRO A 27 -2.07 11.28 -0.13
C PRO A 27 -1.63 12.14 -1.31
N VAL A 28 -1.05 13.31 -1.05
CA VAL A 28 -0.52 14.18 -2.10
C VAL A 28 0.97 14.38 -1.85
N MET A 29 1.80 13.55 -2.49
CA MET A 29 3.25 13.54 -2.27
C MET A 29 4.03 14.21 -3.39
N ALA A 30 3.46 14.26 -4.60
CA ALA A 30 4.10 14.89 -5.74
C ALA A 30 4.13 16.42 -5.58
N PRO A 31 5.20 17.10 -6.03
CA PRO A 31 5.20 18.55 -6.11
C PRO A 31 4.12 19.01 -7.11
N PRO A 32 3.34 20.06 -6.79
CA PRO A 32 2.40 20.64 -7.73
C PRO A 32 3.12 21.47 -8.80
N ILE A 33 2.50 21.59 -9.97
CA ILE A 33 2.92 22.49 -11.05
C ILE A 33 1.88 23.58 -11.27
N SER A 34 2.29 24.73 -11.84
CA SER A 34 1.38 25.80 -12.27
C SER A 34 1.59 26.13 -13.75
N TYR A 35 0.52 26.41 -14.47
CA TYR A 35 0.56 26.74 -15.90
C TYR A 35 -0.67 27.56 -16.34
N THR A 36 -0.68 28.05 -17.57
CA THR A 36 -1.81 28.80 -18.15
C THR A 36 -2.35 28.12 -19.41
N VAL A 37 -3.67 28.15 -19.59
CA VAL A 37 -4.36 27.71 -20.82
C VAL A 37 -5.47 28.71 -21.13
N GLY A 38 -5.47 29.28 -22.34
CA GLY A 38 -6.49 30.25 -22.76
C GLY A 38 -6.61 31.46 -21.80
N GLY A 39 -5.48 31.95 -21.30
CA GLY A 39 -5.43 33.07 -20.35
C GLY A 39 -5.84 32.76 -18.91
N LYS A 40 -6.19 31.50 -18.58
CA LYS A 40 -6.56 31.07 -17.22
C LYS A 40 -5.41 30.29 -16.57
N GLN A 41 -5.10 30.61 -15.32
CA GLN A 41 -4.08 29.89 -14.54
C GLN A 41 -4.66 28.64 -13.89
N PHE A 42 -3.87 27.58 -13.90
CA PHE A 42 -4.15 26.31 -13.26
C PHE A 42 -3.01 25.88 -12.35
N VAL A 43 -3.34 25.08 -11.34
CA VAL A 43 -2.40 24.34 -10.50
C VAL A 43 -2.76 22.87 -10.60
N THR A 44 -1.80 22.00 -10.93
CA THR A 44 -2.03 20.55 -11.03
C THR A 44 -1.10 19.78 -10.10
N VAL A 45 -1.64 18.73 -9.49
CA VAL A 45 -0.88 17.84 -8.60
C VAL A 45 -1.34 16.40 -8.79
N LEU A 46 -0.43 15.46 -8.58
CA LEU A 46 -0.77 14.03 -8.54
C LEU A 46 -1.13 13.64 -7.09
N SER A 47 -2.31 13.07 -6.91
CA SER A 47 -2.66 12.35 -5.69
C SER A 47 -2.32 10.86 -5.85
N GLY A 48 -1.84 10.27 -4.76
CA GLY A 48 -1.34 8.92 -4.70
C GLY A 48 -0.14 8.81 -3.77
N PHE A 49 0.09 7.59 -3.29
CA PHE A 49 1.23 7.22 -2.49
C PHE A 49 1.95 6.05 -3.16
N ALA A 50 3.20 6.23 -3.54
CA ALA A 50 4.05 5.15 -4.02
C ALA A 50 5.50 5.56 -3.73
N ALA A 51 6.20 4.78 -2.90
CA ALA A 51 7.63 4.91 -2.56
C ALA A 51 7.98 3.93 -1.43
N ALA A 52 9.15 4.15 -0.78
CA ALA A 52 9.62 3.53 0.46
C ALA A 52 8.58 3.43 1.61
N GLY A 53 7.46 4.17 1.51
CA GLY A 53 6.32 4.04 2.39
C GLY A 53 5.76 2.62 2.50
N ALA A 54 5.92 1.78 1.47
CA ALA A 54 5.53 0.37 1.51
C ALA A 54 6.13 -0.37 2.71
N MET A 55 7.40 -0.10 3.02
CA MET A 55 8.16 -0.74 4.09
C MET A 55 7.59 -0.43 5.48
N THR A 56 6.81 0.64 5.60
CA THR A 56 6.41 1.22 6.88
C THR A 56 4.89 1.19 7.04
N GLY A 57 4.27 0.05 6.70
CA GLY A 57 2.83 -0.16 6.76
C GLY A 57 2.20 0.27 8.08
N GLU A 58 2.78 -0.15 9.21
CA GLU A 58 2.25 0.19 10.53
C GLU A 58 2.27 1.70 10.80
N MET A 59 3.34 2.41 10.39
CA MET A 59 3.41 3.88 10.54
C MET A 59 2.35 4.61 9.73
N HIS A 60 1.85 4.00 8.65
CA HIS A 60 0.89 4.59 7.72
C HIS A 60 -0.55 4.09 7.92
N LYS A 61 -0.77 3.15 8.84
CA LYS A 61 -2.08 2.51 9.09
C LYS A 61 -3.22 3.49 9.32
N ARG A 62 -2.95 4.60 10.01
CA ARG A 62 -3.93 5.68 10.27
C ARG A 62 -4.49 6.34 9.00
N PHE A 63 -3.80 6.22 7.87
CA PHE A 63 -4.21 6.80 6.60
C PHE A 63 -5.03 5.83 5.73
N ASN A 64 -5.14 4.55 6.13
CA ASN A 64 -5.85 3.50 5.40
C ASN A 64 -5.42 3.39 3.93
N LEU A 65 -4.11 3.22 3.72
CA LEU A 65 -3.50 3.14 2.39
C LEU A 65 -3.54 1.70 1.88
N ASP A 66 -4.53 1.39 1.05
CA ASP A 66 -4.60 0.13 0.33
C ASP A 66 -4.13 0.30 -1.13
N TYR A 67 -3.34 -0.65 -1.61
CA TYR A 67 -2.81 -0.62 -2.98
C TYR A 67 -3.93 -0.62 -4.02
N ARG A 68 -5.02 -1.35 -3.78
CA ARG A 68 -6.11 -1.56 -4.76
C ARG A 68 -7.13 -0.44 -4.73
N SER A 69 -7.45 0.10 -3.55
CA SER A 69 -8.51 1.09 -3.38
C SER A 69 -8.04 2.54 -3.35
N MET A 70 -6.73 2.79 -3.25
CA MET A 70 -6.19 4.15 -3.24
C MET A 70 -6.44 4.88 -4.55
N GLN A 71 -7.07 6.05 -4.45
CA GLN A 71 -7.44 6.89 -5.57
C GLN A 71 -6.23 7.68 -6.07
N ARG A 72 -5.49 7.09 -7.00
CA ARG A 72 -4.38 7.75 -7.70
C ARG A 72 -4.96 8.60 -8.83
N GLN A 73 -4.79 9.93 -8.79
CA GLN A 73 -5.47 10.84 -9.71
C GLN A 73 -4.60 12.06 -10.08
N VAL A 74 -4.91 12.65 -11.23
CA VAL A 74 -4.46 14.00 -11.59
C VAL A 74 -5.51 14.98 -11.10
N LEU A 75 -5.12 15.92 -10.24
CA LEU A 75 -6.01 16.95 -9.70
C LEU A 75 -5.58 18.32 -10.24
N THR A 76 -6.47 18.97 -10.99
CA THR A 76 -6.24 20.30 -11.55
C THR A 76 -7.22 21.30 -10.95
N PHE A 77 -6.68 22.42 -10.45
CA PHE A 77 -7.39 23.49 -9.77
C PHE A 77 -7.29 24.77 -10.59
N GLY A 78 -8.39 25.51 -10.67
CA GLY A 78 -8.46 26.85 -11.22
C GLY A 78 -9.51 27.67 -10.48
N ILE A 79 -9.40 28.99 -10.51
CA ILE A 79 -10.35 29.89 -9.83
C ILE A 79 -11.77 29.65 -10.37
N GLY A 80 -12.72 29.41 -9.47
CA GLY A 80 -14.12 29.13 -9.81
C GLY A 80 -14.40 27.69 -10.28
N GLY A 81 -13.40 26.79 -10.24
CA GLY A 81 -13.60 25.38 -10.57
C GLY A 81 -14.61 24.69 -9.64
N ARG A 82 -15.49 23.85 -10.22
CA ARG A 82 -16.56 23.13 -9.50
C ARG A 82 -16.48 21.60 -9.69
N GLY A 83 -15.31 21.09 -10.05
CA GLY A 83 -15.07 19.66 -10.19
C GLY A 83 -15.37 18.93 -8.89
N LYS A 84 -15.93 17.72 -9.00
CA LYS A 84 -16.20 16.85 -7.85
C LYS A 84 -15.30 15.64 -7.93
N LEU A 85 -14.75 15.22 -6.80
CA LEU A 85 -14.03 13.95 -6.72
C LEU A 85 -15.02 12.78 -6.74
N PRO A 86 -14.63 11.63 -7.31
CA PRO A 86 -15.33 10.39 -7.02
C PRO A 86 -15.28 10.10 -5.51
N PRO A 87 -16.31 9.45 -4.94
CA PRO A 87 -16.32 9.06 -3.53
C PRO A 87 -15.10 8.21 -3.17
N ARG A 88 -14.48 8.45 -2.01
CA ARG A 88 -13.33 7.67 -1.53
C ARG A 88 -13.76 6.24 -1.18
N THR A 89 -13.14 5.24 -1.81
CA THR A 89 -13.30 3.83 -1.42
C THR A 89 -12.38 3.51 -0.25
N VAL A 90 -12.95 3.46 0.96
CA VAL A 90 -12.24 3.02 2.16
C VAL A 90 -12.45 1.52 2.32
N VAL A 91 -11.40 0.73 2.10
CA VAL A 91 -11.43 -0.70 2.39
C VAL A 91 -10.87 -0.92 3.79
N THR A 92 -11.64 -1.55 4.66
CA THR A 92 -11.15 -2.05 5.94
C THR A 92 -10.39 -3.34 5.69
N LEU A 93 -9.07 -3.29 5.77
CA LEU A 93 -8.25 -4.49 5.63
C LEU A 93 -8.40 -5.39 6.86
N ALA A 94 -8.47 -6.69 6.61
CA ALA A 94 -8.49 -7.72 7.62
C ALA A 94 -7.53 -8.85 7.21
N PRO A 95 -6.85 -9.50 8.17
CA PRO A 95 -6.07 -10.67 7.86
C PRO A 95 -7.00 -11.75 7.29
N VAL A 96 -6.51 -12.50 6.30
CA VAL A 96 -7.24 -13.64 5.75
C VAL A 96 -7.57 -14.63 6.88
N ASP A 97 -8.74 -15.25 6.83
CA ASP A 97 -9.03 -16.34 7.76
C ASP A 97 -8.24 -17.60 7.36
N ASP A 98 -7.70 -18.31 8.35
CA ASP A 98 -6.80 -19.44 8.14
C ASP A 98 -6.99 -20.46 9.27
N PRO A 99 -8.10 -21.24 9.23
CA PRO A 99 -8.43 -22.21 10.27
C PRO A 99 -7.41 -23.35 10.36
N ASP A 100 -6.69 -23.62 9.27
CA ASP A 100 -5.67 -24.67 9.17
C ASP A 100 -4.25 -24.17 9.52
N TYR A 101 -4.14 -22.96 10.06
CA TYR A 101 -2.85 -22.44 10.49
C TYR A 101 -2.29 -23.23 11.67
N LYS A 102 -1.09 -23.79 11.47
CA LYS A 102 -0.28 -24.43 12.51
C LYS A 102 1.04 -23.71 12.59
N VAL A 103 1.47 -23.37 13.80
CA VAL A 103 2.74 -22.68 14.02
C VAL A 103 3.89 -23.55 13.51
N ASN A 104 4.71 -22.97 12.64
CA ASN A 104 5.98 -23.53 12.21
C ASN A 104 7.06 -22.44 12.32
N ALA A 105 7.62 -22.30 13.52
CA ALA A 105 8.53 -21.21 13.85
C ALA A 105 9.83 -21.25 13.02
N GLU A 106 10.33 -22.45 12.71
CA GLU A 106 11.55 -22.62 11.92
C GLU A 106 11.34 -22.18 10.47
N ALA A 107 10.26 -22.64 9.83
CA ALA A 107 9.92 -22.22 8.47
C ALA A 107 9.63 -20.72 8.40
N ALA A 108 8.89 -20.19 9.38
CA ALA A 108 8.63 -18.75 9.46
C ALA A 108 9.91 -17.93 9.64
N THR A 109 10.89 -18.41 10.40
CA THR A 109 12.19 -17.74 10.58
C THR A 109 13.00 -17.71 9.29
N ARG A 110 13.12 -18.86 8.60
CA ARG A 110 13.79 -18.91 7.28
C ARG A 110 13.08 -18.03 6.25
N GLY A 111 11.75 -18.07 6.25
CA GLY A 111 10.90 -17.27 5.39
C GLY A 111 11.06 -15.77 5.63
N ALA A 112 11.17 -15.35 6.90
CA ALA A 112 11.39 -13.95 7.28
C ALA A 112 12.68 -13.40 6.67
N THR A 113 13.78 -14.17 6.71
CA THR A 113 15.06 -13.75 6.11
C THR A 113 14.93 -13.54 4.60
N ILE A 114 14.31 -14.48 3.90
CA ILE A 114 14.16 -14.40 2.44
C ILE A 114 13.21 -13.25 2.06
N PHE A 115 12.09 -13.14 2.78
CA PHE A 115 11.11 -12.08 2.60
C PHE A 115 11.74 -10.70 2.82
N GLY A 116 12.55 -10.55 3.87
CA GLY A 116 13.30 -9.34 4.19
C GLY A 116 14.16 -8.83 3.04
N GLY A 117 14.88 -9.74 2.38
CA GLY A 117 15.79 -9.40 1.29
C GLY A 117 15.13 -9.17 -0.07
N ARG A 118 13.86 -9.56 -0.27
CA ARG A 118 13.24 -9.61 -1.61
C ARG A 118 11.85 -9.00 -1.71
N CYS A 119 11.06 -9.09 -0.65
CA CYS A 119 9.62 -8.82 -0.71
C CYS A 119 9.24 -7.54 0.06
N THR A 120 9.96 -7.22 1.14
CA THR A 120 9.67 -6.10 2.04
C THR A 120 9.59 -4.75 1.34
N GLN A 121 10.38 -4.52 0.29
CA GLN A 121 10.38 -3.23 -0.42
C GLN A 121 9.01 -2.90 -1.04
N CYS A 122 8.24 -3.91 -1.43
CA CYS A 122 6.93 -3.76 -2.05
C CYS A 122 5.80 -4.12 -1.09
N HIS A 123 5.95 -5.23 -0.36
CA HIS A 123 4.91 -5.81 0.50
C HIS A 123 5.04 -5.42 1.98
N GLY A 124 5.99 -4.56 2.31
CA GLY A 124 6.17 -4.01 3.64
C GLY A 124 6.87 -4.91 4.64
N ILE A 125 7.41 -4.32 5.71
CA ILE A 125 7.99 -5.09 6.81
C ILE A 125 6.88 -5.96 7.42
N GLU A 126 7.17 -7.21 7.77
CA GLU A 126 6.16 -8.14 8.31
C GLU A 126 4.98 -8.40 7.35
N ALA A 127 5.19 -8.23 6.05
CA ALA A 127 4.16 -8.27 5.03
C ALA A 127 3.02 -7.24 5.24
N ASN A 128 3.28 -6.20 6.06
CA ASN A 128 2.40 -5.07 6.33
C ASN A 128 2.68 -3.95 5.33
N ALA A 129 2.00 -3.96 4.19
CA ALA A 129 2.23 -3.00 3.11
C ALA A 129 1.42 -1.70 3.31
N ALA A 130 2.00 -0.57 2.88
CA ALA A 130 1.26 0.70 2.73
C ALA A 130 1.25 1.19 1.27
N GLY A 131 0.23 0.78 0.53
CA GLY A 131 -0.19 1.41 -0.74
C GLY A 131 0.68 1.18 -1.99
N SER A 132 1.90 0.62 -1.87
CA SER A 132 2.79 0.38 -3.03
C SER A 132 2.66 -1.02 -3.65
N ALA A 133 2.29 -2.02 -2.87
CA ALA A 133 1.82 -3.32 -3.33
C ALA A 133 0.77 -3.86 -2.33
N PRO A 134 0.04 -4.95 -2.64
CA PRO A 134 -0.93 -5.52 -1.72
C PRO A 134 -0.32 -5.98 -0.38
N ASP A 135 -1.04 -5.77 0.71
CA ASP A 135 -0.74 -6.40 2.00
C ASP A 135 -1.02 -7.91 1.90
N LEU A 136 0.02 -8.72 2.00
CA LEU A 136 -0.09 -10.16 1.73
C LEU A 136 -0.80 -10.91 2.85
N ARG A 137 -0.92 -10.33 4.05
CA ARG A 137 -1.64 -10.93 5.18
C ARG A 137 -3.14 -11.02 4.92
N THR A 138 -3.63 -10.26 3.93
CA THR A 138 -5.04 -10.23 3.50
C THR A 138 -5.34 -11.19 2.34
N SER A 139 -4.33 -11.84 1.77
CA SER A 139 -4.47 -12.60 0.52
C SER A 139 -4.86 -14.06 0.76
N ALA A 140 -5.93 -14.53 0.10
CA ALA A 140 -6.33 -15.94 0.12
C ALA A 140 -5.30 -16.88 -0.54
N PHE A 141 -4.41 -16.37 -1.39
CA PHE A 141 -3.39 -17.19 -2.03
C PHE A 141 -2.35 -17.76 -1.05
N ILE A 142 -2.17 -17.15 0.13
CA ILE A 142 -1.24 -17.71 1.14
C ILE A 142 -1.77 -19.03 1.73
N LEU A 143 -3.05 -19.34 1.52
CA LEU A 143 -3.69 -20.59 1.94
C LEU A 143 -3.47 -21.73 0.93
N GLN A 144 -3.08 -21.41 -0.31
CA GLN A 144 -2.98 -22.35 -1.42
C GLN A 144 -1.52 -22.47 -1.86
N ALA A 145 -0.85 -23.58 -1.54
CA ALA A 145 0.59 -23.73 -1.79
C ALA A 145 0.93 -23.60 -3.28
N GLU A 146 0.18 -24.28 -4.14
CA GLU A 146 0.35 -24.29 -5.59
C GLU A 146 0.04 -22.92 -6.19
N GLY A 147 -1.04 -22.27 -5.76
CA GLY A 147 -1.41 -20.93 -6.22
C GLY A 147 -0.38 -19.87 -5.82
N PHE A 148 0.16 -19.95 -4.60
CA PHE A 148 1.24 -19.09 -4.15
C PHE A 148 2.52 -19.31 -4.97
N HIS A 149 2.84 -20.57 -5.27
CA HIS A 149 3.95 -20.96 -6.14
C HIS A 149 3.84 -20.38 -7.54
N GLY A 150 2.66 -20.50 -8.17
CA GLY A 150 2.38 -19.93 -9.48
C GLY A 150 2.61 -18.42 -9.53
N ILE A 151 2.28 -17.71 -8.45
CA ILE A 151 2.53 -16.26 -8.35
C ILE A 151 4.03 -15.96 -8.19
N VAL A 152 4.68 -16.56 -7.18
CA VAL A 152 6.04 -16.17 -6.77
C VAL A 152 7.11 -16.72 -7.72
N LYS A 153 6.99 -17.98 -8.11
CA LYS A 153 8.03 -18.71 -8.86
C LYS A 153 7.75 -18.76 -10.36
N GLU A 154 6.49 -18.90 -10.76
CA GLU A 154 6.12 -19.04 -12.18
C GLU A 154 5.77 -17.70 -12.84
N GLY A 155 5.45 -16.67 -12.04
CA GLY A 155 5.23 -15.31 -12.51
C GLY A 155 3.81 -15.07 -13.02
N ALA A 156 2.80 -15.74 -12.44
CA ALA A 156 1.39 -15.56 -12.81
C ALA A 156 0.91 -14.09 -12.73
N LEU A 157 1.58 -13.25 -11.93
CA LEU A 157 1.30 -11.82 -11.78
C LEU A 157 2.38 -10.91 -12.38
N LEU A 158 3.26 -11.44 -13.24
CA LEU A 158 4.29 -10.65 -13.93
C LEU A 158 3.69 -9.50 -14.76
N PRO A 159 2.59 -9.68 -15.52
CA PRO A 159 1.93 -8.56 -16.22
C PRO A 159 1.41 -7.46 -15.29
N ASN A 160 1.20 -7.78 -14.00
CA ASN A 160 0.75 -6.84 -12.97
C ASN A 160 1.91 -6.21 -12.19
N GLY A 161 3.16 -6.47 -12.58
CA GLY A 161 4.37 -5.90 -11.97
C GLY A 161 4.90 -6.68 -10.75
N MET A 162 4.37 -7.88 -10.44
CA MET A 162 4.97 -8.78 -9.46
C MET A 162 6.09 -9.59 -10.11
N PRO A 163 7.37 -9.40 -9.73
CA PRO A 163 8.48 -10.10 -10.36
C PRO A 163 8.41 -11.62 -10.14
N ARG A 164 8.96 -12.38 -11.11
CA ARG A 164 9.20 -13.81 -10.98
C ARG A 164 10.46 -14.06 -10.15
N PHE A 165 10.40 -14.98 -9.21
CA PHE A 165 11.52 -15.41 -8.36
C PHE A 165 11.83 -16.90 -8.60
N ASP A 166 12.12 -17.25 -9.85
CA ASP A 166 12.46 -18.62 -10.27
C ASP A 166 13.72 -19.19 -9.60
N VAL A 167 14.64 -18.31 -9.18
CA VAL A 167 15.84 -18.64 -8.40
C VAL A 167 15.56 -19.25 -7.03
N LEU A 168 14.35 -19.07 -6.48
CA LEU A 168 13.98 -19.64 -5.18
C LEU A 168 13.61 -21.13 -5.33
N THR A 169 14.05 -21.97 -4.40
CA THR A 169 13.62 -23.36 -4.34
C THR A 169 12.18 -23.47 -3.85
N ASN A 170 11.54 -24.62 -4.06
CA ASN A 170 10.15 -24.80 -3.62
C ASN A 170 9.99 -24.73 -2.10
N ALA A 171 10.99 -25.23 -1.36
CA ALA A 171 11.04 -25.10 0.09
C ALA A 171 11.18 -23.63 0.53
N GLN A 172 11.97 -22.83 -0.18
CA GLN A 172 12.12 -21.40 0.13
C GLN A 172 10.83 -20.62 -0.10
N VAL A 173 10.11 -20.90 -1.20
CA VAL A 173 8.79 -20.28 -1.46
C VAL A 173 7.78 -20.68 -0.38
N GLU A 174 7.83 -21.94 0.06
CA GLU A 174 6.98 -22.42 1.16
C GLU A 174 7.32 -21.77 2.50
N ASP A 175 8.61 -21.61 2.83
CA ASP A 175 9.06 -20.90 4.03
C ASP A 175 8.53 -19.44 4.02
N ILE A 176 8.58 -18.74 2.88
CA ILE A 176 8.00 -17.40 2.73
C ILE A 176 6.48 -17.43 2.97
N ARG A 177 5.77 -18.41 2.41
CA ARG A 177 4.32 -18.55 2.60
C ARG A 177 3.97 -18.75 4.07
N GLN A 178 4.71 -19.62 4.78
CA GLN A 178 4.52 -19.85 6.22
C GLN A 178 4.82 -18.60 7.05
N TYR A 179 5.85 -17.82 6.68
CA TYR A 179 6.12 -16.53 7.30
C TYR A 179 4.93 -15.57 7.17
N ILE A 180 4.36 -15.41 5.96
CA ILE A 180 3.22 -14.50 5.74
C ILE A 180 1.98 -14.99 6.51
N ARG A 181 1.71 -16.31 6.54
CA ARG A 181 0.64 -16.90 7.36
C ARG A 181 0.83 -16.60 8.85
N ALA A 182 2.06 -16.67 9.35
CA ALA A 182 2.38 -16.30 10.74
C ALA A 182 2.11 -14.82 11.02
N GLN A 183 2.45 -13.91 10.10
CA GLN A 183 2.13 -12.48 10.24
C GLN A 183 0.61 -12.21 10.22
N ALA A 184 -0.13 -12.93 9.37
CA ALA A 184 -1.59 -12.87 9.37
C ALA A 184 -2.19 -13.41 10.69
N ALA A 185 -1.64 -14.51 11.23
CA ALA A 185 -2.04 -15.08 12.51
C ALA A 185 -1.80 -14.13 13.69
N ALA A 186 -0.63 -13.47 13.73
CA ALA A 186 -0.31 -12.46 14.73
C ALA A 186 -1.33 -11.30 14.70
N TRP A 187 -1.70 -10.83 13.50
CA TRP A 187 -2.74 -9.81 13.34
C TRP A 187 -4.12 -10.28 13.83
N ARG A 188 -4.51 -11.54 13.53
CA ARG A 188 -5.76 -12.13 14.07
C ARG A 188 -5.74 -12.16 15.60
N GLY A 189 -4.64 -12.60 16.21
CA GLY A 189 -4.48 -12.68 17.67
C GLY A 189 -4.53 -11.30 18.36
N ALA A 190 -3.89 -10.29 17.78
CA ALA A 190 -3.93 -8.93 18.32
C ALA A 190 -5.35 -8.32 18.34
N LYS A 191 -6.22 -8.68 17.38
CA LYS A 191 -7.64 -8.27 17.39
C LYS A 191 -8.45 -8.95 18.50
N GLN A 192 -8.08 -10.16 18.89
CA GLN A 192 -8.77 -10.90 19.95
C GLN A 192 -8.39 -10.37 21.34
N ALA A 193 -7.14 -9.94 21.53
CA ALA A 193 -6.65 -9.39 22.80
C ALA A 193 -7.08 -7.93 23.06
N GLY A 194 -7.56 -7.21 22.03
CA GLY A 194 -8.06 -5.83 22.13
C GLY A 194 -9.58 -5.69 22.20
N LYS A 195 -10.30 -6.79 22.41
CA LYS A 195 -11.72 -6.81 22.79
C LYS A 195 -11.83 -7.05 24.29
#